data_AF-A0A7H0KA01-F1
#
_entry.id   AF-A0A7H0KA01-F1
#
_cell.length_a   1.000
_cell.length_b   1.000
_cell.length_c   1.000
_cell.angle_alpha   90.00
_cell.angle_beta   90.00
_cell.angle_gamma   90.00
#
_symmetry.space_group_name_H-M   'P 1'
#
loop_
_entity.id
_entity.type
_entity.pdbx_description
1 polymer ?
#
loop_
_entity_poly.entity_id
_entity_poly.type
_entity_poly.pdbx_seq_one_letter_code
_entity_poly.pdbx_strand_id
1 'polypeptide(L)'
;MTEPLWTGDTGTLSEETRRALVDLLKGPLITADRKKDTWHAITTDTEALRSRLHDVFLELVVDEDAGIAFTRHVRPDNDEVQAPPVLRTEALTHLQTAILLQLRHELGMSAPGERVIVGDDELYNAISYVRAVDNRDESGFKKRFNAAVNTIRKYSLLTDTETEGRWEVSPVLRHIFDADTVHALREEYLRLARQEEGEEQ
;
A
#
# COMPACT_ATOMS: atom_id res chain seq x y z
N MET A 1 2.91 34.24 10.74
CA MET A 1 1.92 33.55 11.58
C MET A 1 0.64 33.46 10.78
N THR A 2 0.10 32.26 10.64
CA THR A 2 -1.13 31.98 9.89
C THR A 2 -2.33 32.56 10.65
N GLU A 3 -3.26 33.20 9.94
CA GLU A 3 -4.45 33.77 10.58
C GLU A 3 -5.37 32.65 11.12
N PRO A 4 -6.00 32.84 12.30
CA PRO A 4 -6.98 31.89 12.83
C PRO A 4 -8.17 31.74 11.88
N LEU A 5 -8.60 30.50 11.60
CA LEU A 5 -9.68 30.23 10.66
C LEU A 5 -11.09 30.39 11.27
N TRP A 6 -11.18 30.29 12.60
CA TRP A 6 -12.41 30.52 13.37
C TRP A 6 -12.08 31.05 14.77
N THR A 7 -13.08 31.54 15.49
CA THR A 7 -12.92 32.06 16.86
C THR A 7 -12.37 30.96 17.79
N GLY A 8 -11.22 31.22 18.40
CA GLY A 8 -10.55 30.26 19.30
C GLY A 8 -9.68 29.22 18.58
N ASP A 9 -9.49 29.34 17.27
CA ASP A 9 -8.54 28.52 16.53
C ASP A 9 -7.10 28.80 16.96
N THR A 10 -6.45 27.79 17.54
CA THR A 10 -5.04 27.81 17.97
C THR A 10 -4.12 27.07 17.00
N GLY A 11 -4.65 26.57 15.89
CA GLY A 11 -3.88 25.85 14.89
C GLY A 11 -2.86 26.76 14.21
N THR A 12 -1.68 26.21 13.95
CA THR A 12 -0.57 26.95 13.33
C THR A 12 -0.44 26.68 11.83
N LEU A 13 -1.12 25.65 11.33
CA LEU A 13 -1.14 25.26 9.92
C LEU A 13 -2.08 26.14 9.09
N SER A 14 -1.79 26.30 7.80
CA SER A 14 -2.70 26.92 6.83
C SER A 14 -3.96 26.06 6.63
N GLU A 15 -5.03 26.66 6.09
CA GLU A 15 -6.25 25.90 5.79
C GLU A 15 -5.96 24.71 4.85
N GLU A 16 -5.16 24.94 3.81
CA GLU A 16 -4.79 23.91 2.84
C GLU A 16 -4.00 22.78 3.48
N THR A 17 -3.00 23.10 4.31
CA THR A 17 -2.21 22.10 5.05
C THR A 17 -3.09 21.30 6.01
N ARG A 18 -4.09 21.93 6.67
CA ARG A 18 -5.03 21.21 7.55
C ARG A 18 -5.91 20.25 6.78
N ARG A 19 -6.38 20.63 5.59
CA ARG A 19 -7.14 19.75 4.70
C ARG A 19 -6.27 18.56 4.26
N ALA A 20 -5.00 18.80 3.95
CA ALA A 20 -4.04 17.73 3.64
C ALA A 20 -3.82 16.79 4.83
N LEU A 21 -3.66 17.31 6.04
CA LEU A 21 -3.55 16.49 7.26
C LEU A 21 -4.78 15.59 7.44
N VAL A 22 -5.99 16.14 7.27
CA VAL A 22 -7.24 15.36 7.37
C VAL A 22 -7.29 14.26 6.31
N ASP A 23 -6.90 14.57 5.07
CA ASP A 23 -6.86 13.59 3.99
C ASP A 23 -5.89 12.44 4.28
N LEU A 24 -4.70 12.75 4.77
CA LEU A 24 -3.66 11.79 5.18
C LEU A 24 -4.10 10.88 6.34
N LEU A 25 -4.95 11.38 7.23
CA LEU A 25 -5.53 10.60 8.33
C LEU A 25 -6.70 9.71 7.89
N LYS A 26 -7.46 10.12 6.88
CA LYS A 26 -8.62 9.36 6.37
C LYS A 26 -8.23 8.24 5.43
N GLY A 27 -7.27 8.48 4.55
CA GLY A 27 -6.80 7.54 3.56
C GLY A 27 -5.28 7.56 3.59
N PRO A 28 -4.61 6.44 3.86
CA PRO A 28 -3.17 6.46 4.01
C PRO A 28 -2.51 6.92 2.72
N LEU A 29 -3.03 6.60 1.53
CA LEU A 29 -2.42 6.97 0.25
C LEU A 29 -3.08 8.19 -0.43
N ILE A 30 -2.25 9.18 -0.77
CA ILE A 30 -2.55 10.32 -1.64
C ILE A 30 -1.67 10.22 -2.88
N THR A 31 -2.24 10.51 -4.05
CA THR A 31 -1.53 10.51 -5.34
C THR A 31 -1.65 11.87 -6.02
N ALA A 32 -0.56 12.31 -6.65
CA ALA A 32 -0.45 13.63 -7.27
C ALA A 32 -1.45 13.85 -8.42
N ASP A 33 -1.79 12.79 -9.15
CA ASP A 33 -2.72 12.80 -10.27
C ASP A 33 -4.18 13.01 -9.84
N ARG A 34 -4.59 12.45 -8.69
CA ARG A 34 -5.97 12.46 -8.19
C ARG A 34 -6.30 13.63 -7.30
N LYS A 35 -5.34 14.11 -6.49
CA LYS A 35 -5.56 15.17 -5.50
C LYS A 35 -4.49 16.25 -5.59
N LYS A 36 -4.48 17.00 -6.70
CA LYS A 36 -3.44 18.01 -7.01
C LYS A 36 -3.26 19.06 -5.91
N ASP A 37 -4.35 19.61 -5.38
CA ASP A 37 -4.28 20.66 -4.35
C ASP A 37 -3.76 20.09 -3.02
N THR A 38 -4.28 18.93 -2.61
CA THR A 38 -3.78 18.20 -1.44
C THR A 38 -2.30 17.85 -1.59
N TRP A 39 -1.90 17.36 -2.76
CA TRP A 39 -0.51 17.03 -3.09
C TRP A 39 0.39 18.25 -2.97
N HIS A 40 -0.02 19.38 -3.55
CA HIS A 40 0.72 20.64 -3.47
C HIS A 40 0.91 21.10 -2.02
N ALA A 41 -0.12 21.02 -1.19
CA ALA A 41 -0.02 21.33 0.23
C ALA A 41 0.91 20.35 0.97
N ILE A 42 0.88 19.05 0.62
CA ILE A 42 1.77 18.05 1.20
C ILE A 42 3.23 18.36 0.90
N THR A 43 3.58 18.62 -0.36
CA THR A 43 4.97 18.88 -0.77
C THR A 43 5.47 20.25 -0.32
N THR A 44 4.58 21.24 -0.20
CA THR A 44 4.94 22.59 0.28
C THR A 44 5.18 22.61 1.80
N ASP A 45 4.33 21.94 2.57
CA ASP A 45 4.35 22.01 4.04
C ASP A 45 4.75 20.67 4.71
N THR A 46 5.59 19.88 4.04
CA THR A 46 5.93 18.50 4.45
C THR A 46 6.38 18.41 5.90
N GLU A 47 7.29 19.28 6.34
CA GLU A 47 7.82 19.25 7.72
C GLU A 47 6.76 19.60 8.77
N ALA A 48 5.86 20.53 8.46
CA ALA A 48 4.78 20.91 9.36
C ALA A 48 3.77 19.74 9.50
N LEU A 49 3.47 19.04 8.40
CA LEU A 49 2.65 17.84 8.40
C LEU A 49 3.32 16.69 9.16
N ARG A 50 4.61 16.43 8.94
CA ARG A 50 5.39 15.44 9.69
C ARG A 50 5.31 15.68 11.19
N SER A 51 5.51 16.93 11.63
CA SER A 51 5.37 17.30 13.03
C SER A 51 3.98 16.96 13.58
N ARG A 52 2.89 17.32 12.89
CA ARG A 52 1.53 17.02 13.36
C ARG A 52 1.18 15.53 13.34
N LEU A 53 1.71 14.78 12.39
CA LEU A 53 1.48 13.34 12.31
C LEU A 53 2.26 12.58 13.39
N HIS A 54 3.46 13.04 13.73
CA HIS A 54 4.23 12.47 14.84
C HIS A 54 3.53 12.66 16.20
N ASP A 55 2.78 13.76 16.40
CA ASP A 55 1.94 13.96 17.60
C ASP A 55 0.89 12.83 17.77
N VAL A 56 0.60 12.07 16.71
CA VAL A 56 -0.33 10.92 16.70
C VAL A 56 0.35 9.62 16.25
N PHE A 57 1.67 9.48 16.45
CA PHE A 57 2.42 8.25 16.15
C PHE A 57 2.35 7.78 14.68
N LEU A 58 2.19 8.73 13.75
CA LEU A 58 2.22 8.48 12.32
C LEU A 58 3.42 9.17 11.67
N GLU A 59 4.03 8.49 10.71
CA GLU A 59 5.09 9.01 9.85
C GLU A 59 4.51 9.32 8.47
N LEU A 60 4.86 10.49 7.91
CA LEU A 60 4.57 10.84 6.53
C LEU A 60 5.73 10.43 5.62
N VAL A 61 5.44 9.50 4.70
CA VAL A 61 6.32 9.11 3.60
C VAL A 61 5.88 9.86 2.35
N VAL A 62 6.82 10.52 1.66
CA VAL A 62 6.60 11.20 0.38
C VAL A 62 7.62 10.66 -0.61
N ASP A 63 7.15 10.23 -1.76
CA ASP A 63 7.96 9.87 -2.92
C ASP A 63 7.47 10.75 -4.07
N GLU A 64 8.19 11.86 -4.28
CA GLU A 64 7.83 12.87 -5.28
C GLU A 64 7.98 12.35 -6.71
N ASP A 65 9.00 11.52 -6.97
CA ASP A 65 9.25 10.92 -8.28
C ASP A 65 8.10 9.98 -8.67
N ALA A 66 7.59 9.21 -7.71
CA ALA A 66 6.43 8.35 -7.91
C ALA A 66 5.09 9.09 -7.77
N GLY A 67 5.10 10.35 -7.32
CA GLY A 67 3.90 11.16 -7.10
C GLY A 67 2.96 10.60 -6.03
N ILE A 68 3.51 9.98 -4.97
CA ILE A 68 2.74 9.37 -3.89
C ILE A 68 3.14 9.91 -2.52
N ALA A 69 2.17 10.02 -1.62
CA ALA A 69 2.39 10.37 -0.23
C ALA A 69 1.49 9.49 0.63
N PHE A 70 2.03 8.94 1.71
CA PHE A 70 1.22 8.16 2.62
C PHE A 70 1.62 8.20 4.08
N THR A 71 0.67 7.85 4.95
CA THR A 71 0.89 7.69 6.38
C THR A 71 1.12 6.23 6.75
N ARG A 72 2.09 6.00 7.64
CA ARG A 72 2.32 4.71 8.29
C ARG A 72 2.58 4.90 9.77
N HIS A 73 2.52 3.82 10.54
CA HIS A 73 2.91 3.88 11.94
C HIS A 73 4.40 4.20 12.04
N VAL A 74 4.77 5.04 13.01
CA VAL A 74 6.17 5.19 13.38
C VAL A 74 6.74 3.86 13.86
N ARG A 75 8.03 3.64 13.61
CA ARG A 75 8.81 2.55 14.20
C ARG A 75 9.84 3.19 15.13
N PRO A 76 9.55 3.31 16.44
CA PRO A 76 10.51 3.89 17.38
C PRO A 76 11.78 3.05 17.42
N ASP A 77 12.95 3.70 17.40
CA ASP A 77 14.24 3.02 17.59
C ASP A 77 14.46 2.55 19.04
N ASN A 78 13.68 3.11 19.97
CA ASN A 78 13.69 2.74 21.39
C ASN A 78 12.49 1.84 21.69
N ASP A 79 12.77 0.58 22.04
CA ASP A 79 11.78 -0.42 22.42
C ASP A 79 10.95 -0.06 23.67
N GLU A 80 11.38 0.93 24.47
CA GLU A 80 10.61 1.44 25.61
C GLU A 80 9.40 2.29 25.16
N VAL A 81 9.44 2.85 23.96
CA VAL A 81 8.36 3.69 23.42
C VAL A 81 7.34 2.81 22.72
N GLN A 82 6.22 2.54 23.39
CA GLN A 82 5.10 1.82 22.80
C GLN A 82 4.17 2.78 22.07
N ALA A 83 4.30 2.84 20.74
CA ALA A 83 3.39 3.60 19.89
C ALA A 83 2.01 2.91 19.83
N PRO A 84 0.90 3.58 20.21
CA PRO A 84 -0.43 3.03 20.08
C PRO A 84 -0.80 2.81 18.61
N PRO A 85 -1.62 1.78 18.29
CA PRO A 85 -2.09 1.58 16.93
C PRO A 85 -3.10 2.69 16.58
N VAL A 86 -2.79 3.47 15.53
CA VAL A 86 -3.66 4.55 15.05
C VAL A 86 -4.38 4.18 13.76
N LEU A 87 -3.66 3.54 12.82
CA LEU A 87 -4.29 3.03 11.61
C LEU A 87 -4.91 1.67 11.87
N ARG A 88 -6.04 1.42 11.23
CA ARG A 88 -6.66 0.10 11.24
C ARG A 88 -5.83 -0.85 10.39
N THR A 89 -5.34 -1.92 11.01
CA THR A 89 -4.66 -3.01 10.32
C THR A 89 -5.62 -4.17 10.11
N GLU A 90 -5.61 -4.76 8.91
CA GLU A 90 -6.30 -6.02 8.62
C GLU A 90 -5.25 -7.06 8.23
N ALA A 91 -5.38 -8.28 8.75
CA ALA A 91 -4.52 -9.38 8.35
C ALA A 91 -4.80 -9.74 6.88
N LEU A 92 -3.74 -9.81 6.08
CA LEU A 92 -3.84 -10.25 4.69
C LEU A 92 -4.09 -11.76 4.65
N THR A 93 -4.96 -12.20 3.74
CA THR A 93 -5.10 -13.62 3.43
C THR A 93 -3.88 -14.09 2.63
N HIS A 94 -3.60 -15.40 2.66
CA HIS A 94 -2.51 -15.99 1.85
C HIS A 94 -2.56 -15.59 0.38
N LEU A 95 -3.76 -15.59 -0.21
CA LEU A 95 -3.97 -15.20 -1.60
C LEU A 95 -3.69 -13.72 -1.85
N GLN A 96 -4.09 -12.84 -0.93
CA GLN A 96 -3.77 -11.41 -1.02
C GLN A 96 -2.27 -11.17 -0.91
N THR A 97 -1.59 -11.84 0.02
CA THR A 97 -0.14 -11.76 0.18
C THR A 97 0.58 -12.22 -1.09
N ALA A 98 0.20 -13.37 -1.67
CA ALA A 98 0.81 -13.86 -2.90
C ALA A 98 0.64 -12.90 -4.08
N ILE A 99 -0.56 -12.33 -4.24
CA ILE A 99 -0.81 -11.29 -5.25
C ILE A 99 0.09 -10.07 -5.01
N LEU A 100 0.13 -9.54 -3.79
CA LEU A 100 0.93 -8.35 -3.46
C LEU A 100 2.43 -8.57 -3.68
N LEU A 101 2.95 -9.76 -3.35
CA LEU A 101 4.35 -10.13 -3.62
C LEU A 101 4.63 -10.22 -5.11
N GLN A 102 3.71 -10.75 -5.92
CA GLN A 102 3.85 -10.76 -7.37
C GLN A 102 3.85 -9.34 -7.94
N LEU A 103 2.91 -8.49 -7.53
CA LEU A 103 2.85 -7.08 -7.96
C LEU A 103 4.13 -6.31 -7.59
N ARG A 104 4.66 -6.56 -6.39
CA ARG A 104 5.92 -5.98 -5.93
C ARG A 104 7.13 -6.48 -6.70
N HIS A 105 7.08 -7.72 -7.19
CA HIS A 105 8.09 -8.27 -8.09
C HIS A 105 8.05 -7.56 -9.46
N GLU A 106 6.87 -7.41 -10.07
CA GLU A 106 6.71 -6.67 -11.34
C GLU A 106 7.26 -5.23 -11.23
N LEU A 107 6.97 -4.54 -10.12
CA LEU A 107 7.53 -3.21 -9.82
C LEU A 107 9.05 -3.16 -9.67
N GLY A 108 9.69 -4.28 -9.31
CA GLY A 108 11.14 -4.39 -9.19
C GLY A 108 11.83 -4.71 -10.52
N MET A 109 11.08 -5.28 -11.48
CA MET A 109 11.57 -5.57 -12.82
C MET A 109 11.44 -4.37 -13.78
N SER A 110 10.58 -3.41 -13.46
CA SER A 110 10.36 -2.20 -14.26
C SER A 110 11.47 -1.16 -14.09
N ALA A 111 11.67 -0.31 -15.11
CA ALA A 111 12.58 0.82 -14.97
C ALA A 111 12.05 1.85 -13.96
N PRO A 112 12.92 2.66 -13.33
CA PRO A 112 12.49 3.80 -12.51
C PRO A 112 11.59 4.75 -13.29
N GLY A 113 10.48 5.18 -12.69
CA GLY A 113 9.49 6.07 -13.31
C GLY A 113 8.56 5.42 -14.33
N GLU A 114 8.74 4.13 -14.64
CA GLU A 114 7.84 3.39 -15.53
C GLU A 114 6.57 2.94 -14.80
N ARG A 115 5.41 3.17 -15.42
CA ARG A 115 4.12 2.66 -14.95
C ARG A 115 4.05 1.17 -15.20
N VAL A 116 3.74 0.40 -14.16
CA VAL A 116 3.60 -1.05 -14.26
C VAL A 116 2.13 -1.40 -14.44
N ILE A 117 1.82 -2.10 -15.53
CA ILE A 117 0.47 -2.55 -15.86
C ILE A 117 0.46 -4.06 -15.91
N VAL A 118 -0.47 -4.69 -15.19
CA VAL A 118 -0.64 -6.15 -15.13
C VAL A 118 -2.02 -6.54 -15.64
N GLY A 119 -2.10 -7.67 -16.36
CA GLY A 119 -3.38 -8.26 -16.77
C GLY A 119 -3.98 -9.17 -15.69
N ASP A 120 -5.31 -9.27 -15.65
CA ASP A 120 -6.01 -10.19 -14.73
C ASP A 120 -5.59 -11.65 -14.93
N ASP A 121 -5.55 -12.10 -16.19
CA ASP A 121 -5.19 -13.49 -16.52
C ASP A 121 -3.69 -13.76 -16.28
N GLU A 122 -2.83 -12.79 -16.55
CA GLU A 122 -1.40 -12.85 -16.25
C GLU A 122 -1.17 -13.01 -14.74
N LEU A 123 -1.80 -12.14 -13.95
CA LEU A 123 -1.70 -12.16 -12.50
C LEU A 123 -2.29 -13.46 -11.92
N TYR A 124 -3.43 -13.90 -12.43
CA TYR A 124 -4.07 -15.16 -12.05
C TYR A 124 -3.18 -16.38 -12.33
N ASN A 125 -2.54 -16.41 -13.50
CA ASN A 125 -1.60 -17.48 -13.86
C ASN A 125 -0.34 -17.43 -12.99
N ALA A 126 0.21 -16.24 -12.76
CA ALA A 126 1.41 -16.04 -11.95
C ALA A 126 1.25 -16.53 -10.51
N ILE A 127 0.04 -16.42 -9.94
CA ILE A 127 -0.27 -16.87 -8.57
C ILE A 127 -0.95 -18.26 -8.52
N SER A 128 -1.10 -18.95 -9.65
CA SER A 128 -1.78 -20.26 -9.69
C SER A 128 -1.05 -21.36 -8.92
N TYR A 129 0.24 -21.19 -8.60
CA TYR A 129 0.97 -22.10 -7.70
C TYR A 129 0.39 -22.13 -6.28
N VAL A 130 -0.24 -21.03 -5.83
CA VAL A 130 -1.01 -20.97 -4.56
C VAL A 130 -2.18 -21.95 -4.56
N ARG A 131 -2.72 -22.30 -5.73
CA ARG A 131 -3.83 -23.25 -5.86
C ARG A 131 -3.41 -24.69 -5.56
N ALA A 132 -2.15 -25.06 -5.84
CA ALA A 132 -1.64 -26.42 -5.65
C ALA A 132 -1.69 -26.85 -4.17
N VAL A 133 -1.71 -25.87 -3.26
CA VAL A 133 -1.72 -26.01 -1.80
C VAL A 133 -3.13 -26.29 -1.22
N ASP A 134 -4.22 -25.88 -1.88
CA ASP A 134 -5.50 -25.70 -1.15
C ASP A 134 -6.76 -26.28 -1.81
N ASN A 135 -6.82 -26.62 -3.13
CA ASN A 135 -7.95 -27.39 -3.72
C ASN A 135 -7.92 -27.60 -5.24
N ARG A 136 -8.56 -28.68 -5.71
CA ARG A 136 -8.83 -28.97 -7.15
C ARG A 136 -10.03 -28.20 -7.76
N ASP A 137 -10.66 -27.28 -7.02
CA ASP A 137 -11.78 -26.45 -7.50
C ASP A 137 -11.30 -25.13 -8.11
N GLU A 138 -11.12 -25.15 -9.43
CA GLU A 138 -10.72 -23.99 -10.24
C GLU A 138 -11.73 -22.84 -10.15
N SER A 139 -13.02 -23.15 -10.12
CA SER A 139 -14.08 -22.14 -10.09
C SER A 139 -14.10 -21.38 -8.75
N GLY A 140 -13.91 -22.10 -7.65
CA GLY A 140 -13.77 -21.53 -6.32
C GLY A 140 -12.53 -20.68 -6.19
N PHE A 141 -11.41 -21.11 -6.77
CA PHE A 141 -10.17 -20.34 -6.75
C PHE A 141 -10.29 -19.02 -7.51
N LYS A 142 -10.84 -19.01 -8.74
CA LYS A 142 -11.07 -17.75 -9.49
C LYS A 142 -11.99 -16.78 -8.74
N LYS A 143 -13.02 -17.28 -8.03
CA LYS A 143 -13.87 -16.43 -7.17
C LYS A 143 -13.08 -15.79 -6.03
N ARG A 144 -12.23 -16.57 -5.33
CA ARG A 144 -11.37 -16.05 -4.25
C ARG A 144 -10.34 -15.04 -4.78
N PHE A 145 -9.76 -15.31 -5.94
CA PHE A 145 -8.84 -14.41 -6.62
C PHE A 145 -9.49 -13.06 -6.93
N ASN A 146 -10.66 -13.07 -7.58
CA ASN A 146 -11.40 -11.84 -7.88
C ASN A 146 -11.73 -11.06 -6.61
N ALA A 147 -12.10 -11.75 -5.52
CA ALA A 147 -12.35 -11.10 -4.23
C ALA A 147 -11.07 -10.47 -3.65
N ALA A 148 -9.93 -11.16 -3.73
CA ALA A 148 -8.64 -10.64 -3.27
C ALA A 148 -8.20 -9.41 -4.09
N VAL A 149 -8.29 -9.46 -5.42
CA VAL A 149 -8.01 -8.31 -6.30
C VAL A 149 -8.90 -7.13 -5.96
N ASN A 150 -10.21 -7.34 -5.77
CA ASN A 150 -11.13 -6.27 -5.38
C ASN A 150 -10.78 -5.65 -4.01
N THR A 151 -10.31 -6.44 -3.04
CA THR A 151 -9.82 -5.90 -1.77
C THR A 151 -8.56 -5.06 -1.96
N ILE A 152 -7.59 -5.54 -2.76
CA ILE A 152 -6.35 -4.80 -3.07
C ILE A 152 -6.67 -3.47 -3.78
N ARG A 153 -7.65 -3.46 -4.69
CA ARG A 153 -8.16 -2.24 -5.34
C ARG A 153 -8.76 -1.25 -4.35
N LYS A 154 -9.51 -1.72 -3.34
CA LYS A 154 -10.07 -0.85 -2.29
C LYS A 154 -8.98 -0.13 -1.49
N TYR A 155 -7.80 -0.73 -1.35
CA TYR A 155 -6.64 -0.09 -0.73
C TYR A 155 -5.86 0.83 -1.69
N SER A 156 -6.35 1.07 -2.91
CA SER A 156 -5.69 1.87 -3.96
C SER A 156 -4.30 1.34 -4.36
N LEU A 157 -4.06 0.04 -4.18
CA LEU A 157 -2.82 -0.62 -4.59
C LEU A 157 -2.87 -1.09 -6.06
N LEU A 158 -4.08 -1.18 -6.61
CA LEU A 158 -4.36 -1.41 -8.02
C LEU A 158 -5.40 -0.40 -8.50
N THR A 159 -5.22 0.13 -9.70
CA THR A 159 -6.13 1.13 -10.29
C THR A 159 -6.51 0.76 -11.71
N ASP A 160 -7.76 1.07 -12.10
CA ASP A 160 -8.26 0.82 -13.44
C ASP A 160 -7.40 1.52 -14.50
N THR A 161 -7.16 0.85 -15.62
CA THR A 161 -6.59 1.46 -16.83
C THR A 161 -7.69 1.69 -17.86
N GLU A 162 -7.34 2.25 -19.03
CA GLU A 162 -8.27 2.37 -20.16
C GLU A 162 -8.69 1.00 -20.73
N THR A 163 -7.89 -0.06 -20.48
CA THR A 163 -8.18 -1.41 -20.94
C THR A 163 -8.79 -2.23 -19.80
N GLU A 164 -9.99 -2.78 -20.04
CA GLU A 164 -10.64 -3.66 -19.07
C GLU A 164 -9.77 -4.89 -18.76
N GLY A 165 -9.77 -5.32 -17.49
CA GLY A 165 -8.95 -6.43 -17.03
C GLY A 165 -7.45 -6.12 -16.97
N ARG A 166 -7.06 -4.85 -17.13
CA ARG A 166 -5.69 -4.39 -16.89
C ARG A 166 -5.66 -3.35 -15.79
N TRP A 167 -4.71 -3.55 -14.88
CA TRP A 167 -4.56 -2.78 -13.67
C TRP A 167 -3.20 -2.11 -13.67
N GLU A 168 -3.17 -0.82 -13.37
CA GLU A 168 -1.92 -0.18 -12.99
C GLU A 168 -1.60 -0.51 -11.54
N VAL A 169 -0.34 -0.86 -11.29
CA VAL A 169 0.19 -1.20 -9.98
C VAL A 169 0.70 0.04 -9.28
N SER A 170 0.19 0.29 -8.08
CA SER A 170 0.58 1.46 -7.30
C SER A 170 2.06 1.37 -6.87
N PRO A 171 2.88 2.39 -7.13
CA PRO A 171 4.29 2.40 -6.75
C PRO A 171 4.50 2.38 -5.23
N VAL A 172 3.46 2.67 -4.44
CA VAL A 172 3.49 2.60 -2.96
C VAL A 172 3.92 1.23 -2.43
N LEU A 173 3.68 0.15 -3.20
CA LEU A 173 4.11 -1.19 -2.82
C LEU A 173 5.63 -1.29 -2.63
N ARG A 174 6.43 -0.46 -3.31
CA ARG A 174 7.89 -0.39 -3.12
C ARG A 174 8.26 0.08 -1.70
N HIS A 175 7.39 0.84 -1.04
CA HIS A 175 7.60 1.38 0.30
C HIS A 175 6.95 0.53 1.40
N ILE A 176 5.85 -0.15 1.10
CA ILE A 176 5.15 -1.03 2.04
C ILE A 176 5.95 -2.31 2.29
N PHE A 177 6.54 -2.86 1.22
CA PHE A 177 7.35 -4.06 1.28
C PHE A 177 8.80 -3.73 0.94
N ASP A 178 9.67 -3.72 1.96
CA ASP A 178 11.11 -3.66 1.73
C ASP A 178 11.58 -4.92 0.97
N ALA A 179 12.69 -4.79 0.25
CA ALA A 179 13.16 -5.85 -0.64
C ALA A 179 13.44 -7.16 0.12
N ASP A 180 13.98 -7.06 1.33
CA ASP A 180 14.35 -8.20 2.16
C ASP A 180 13.10 -8.95 2.66
N THR A 181 12.05 -8.24 3.06
CA THR A 181 10.75 -8.81 3.45
C THR A 181 10.09 -9.51 2.28
N VAL A 182 10.17 -8.95 1.06
CA VAL A 182 9.63 -9.61 -0.13
C VAL A 182 10.35 -10.92 -0.41
N HIS A 183 11.69 -10.91 -0.35
CA HIS A 183 12.50 -12.11 -0.58
C HIS A 183 12.23 -13.17 0.47
N ALA A 184 12.26 -12.81 1.76
CA ALA A 184 12.01 -13.73 2.87
C ALA A 184 10.60 -14.33 2.81
N LEU A 185 9.57 -13.51 2.61
CA LEU A 185 8.18 -13.99 2.50
C LEU A 185 7.98 -14.87 1.26
N ARG A 186 8.59 -14.53 0.12
CA ARG A 186 8.48 -15.33 -1.10
C ARG A 186 9.17 -16.68 -0.94
N GLU A 187 10.35 -16.72 -0.33
CA GLU A 187 11.07 -17.98 -0.06
C GLU A 187 10.33 -18.86 0.94
N GLU A 188 9.85 -18.28 2.04
CA GLU A 188 9.05 -18.99 3.03
C GLU A 188 7.77 -19.55 2.42
N TYR A 189 7.09 -18.74 1.59
CA TYR A 189 5.88 -19.15 0.91
C TYR A 189 6.13 -20.30 -0.08
N LEU A 190 7.18 -20.20 -0.91
CA LEU A 190 7.57 -21.30 -1.82
C LEU A 190 8.01 -22.56 -1.07
N ARG A 191 8.58 -22.41 0.14
CA ARG A 191 8.93 -23.56 0.99
C ARG A 191 7.68 -24.24 1.53
N LEU A 192 6.73 -23.50 2.10
CA LEU A 192 5.48 -24.06 2.63
C LEU A 192 4.71 -24.81 1.54
N ALA A 193 4.58 -24.19 0.36
CA ALA A 193 3.93 -24.83 -0.78
C ALA A 193 4.59 -26.16 -1.20
N ARG A 194 5.92 -26.28 -1.09
CA ARG A 194 6.66 -27.53 -1.38
C ARG A 194 6.60 -28.56 -0.26
N GLN A 195 6.37 -28.14 1.00
CA GLN A 195 6.27 -29.06 2.13
C GLN A 195 4.91 -29.77 2.16
N GLU A 196 3.83 -29.05 1.82
CA GLU A 196 2.49 -29.63 1.72
C GLU A 196 2.39 -30.65 0.56
N GLU A 197 3.14 -30.46 -0.55
CA GLU A 197 3.28 -31.43 -1.64
C GLU A 197 3.99 -32.75 -1.25
N GLY A 198 4.79 -32.72 -0.17
CA GLY A 198 5.57 -33.86 0.32
C GLY A 198 4.90 -34.67 1.42
N GLU A 199 3.92 -34.09 2.13
CA GLU A 199 3.17 -34.77 3.20
C GLU A 199 1.94 -35.56 2.66
N GLU A 200 1.53 -35.30 1.41
CA GLU A 200 0.46 -36.04 0.72
C GLU A 200 0.95 -37.22 -0.16
N GLN A 201 2.25 -37.55 -0.14
CA GLN A 201 2.86 -38.71 -0.83
C GLN A 201 3.17 -39.86 0.14
#